data_AF-A0A7V0MF76-F1
#
_entry.id   AF-A0A7V0MF76-F1
#
_cell.length_a   1.000
_cell.length_b   1.000
_cell.length_c   1.000
_cell.angle_alpha   90.00
_cell.angle_beta   90.00
_cell.angle_gamma   90.00
#
_symmetry.space_group_name_H-M   'P 1'
#
loop_
_entity.id
_entity.type
_entity.pdbx_description
1 polymer ?
#
loop_
_entity_poly.entity_id
_entity_poly.type
_entity_poly.pdbx_seq_one_letter_code
_entity_poly.pdbx_strand_id
1 'polypeptide(L)' 'MPHTVHIKNTALRGITVADTKISFIDGKKVISIYRGYRIEDLAEHSSYMEVDKLLLI' A
#
# COMPACT_ATOMS: atom_id res chain seq x y z
N MET A 1 7.27 -35.04 -25.68
CA MET A 1 8.07 -33.80 -25.56
C MET A 1 7.35 -32.85 -24.62
N PRO A 2 7.84 -32.59 -23.39
CA PRO A 2 7.15 -31.66 -22.51
C PRO A 2 7.36 -30.24 -23.04
N HIS A 3 6.28 -29.48 -23.21
CA HIS A 3 6.35 -28.07 -23.57
C HIS A 3 6.93 -27.30 -22.37
N THR A 4 8.10 -26.71 -22.52
CA THR A 4 8.70 -25.85 -21.49
C THR A 4 7.92 -24.53 -21.44
N VAL A 5 7.03 -24.39 -20.46
CA VAL A 5 6.31 -23.13 -20.22
C VAL A 5 7.28 -22.15 -19.56
N HIS A 6 7.65 -21.08 -20.26
CA HIS A 6 8.47 -20.00 -19.69
C HIS A 6 7.63 -19.14 -18.73
N ILE A 7 7.51 -19.57 -17.48
CA ILE A 7 6.85 -18.80 -16.42
C ILE A 7 7.80 -17.68 -15.99
N LYS A 8 7.48 -16.43 -16.33
CA LYS A 8 8.11 -15.26 -15.73
C LYS A 8 7.54 -15.09 -14.32
N ASN A 9 8.34 -15.30 -13.29
CA ASN A 9 7.95 -15.12 -11.88
C ASN A 9 7.88 -13.63 -11.51
N THR A 10 7.04 -12.85 -12.21
CA THR A 10 6.87 -11.41 -11.98
C THR A 10 5.70 -11.07 -11.07
N ALA A 11 4.83 -12.05 -10.77
CA ALA A 11 3.56 -11.82 -10.09
C ALA A 11 2.83 -10.60 -10.70
N LEU A 12 2.49 -9.59 -9.89
CA LEU A 12 1.86 -8.34 -10.33
C LEU A 12 2.79 -7.12 -10.20
N ARG A 13 4.12 -7.31 -10.23
CA ARG A 13 5.06 -6.20 -10.10
C ARG A 13 4.89 -5.20 -11.25
N GLY A 14 4.64 -3.95 -10.91
CA GLY A 14 4.39 -2.86 -11.86
C GLY A 14 2.98 -2.85 -12.45
N ILE A 15 2.07 -3.72 -11.98
CA ILE A 15 0.68 -3.75 -12.43
C ILE A 15 -0.22 -3.11 -11.37
N THR A 16 -0.91 -2.04 -11.74
CA THR A 16 -2.00 -1.46 -10.93
C THR A 16 -3.24 -2.32 -11.08
N VAL A 17 -3.75 -2.86 -9.98
CA VAL A 17 -4.94 -3.74 -9.97
C VAL A 17 -6.22 -2.98 -9.71
N ALA A 18 -6.15 -1.94 -8.86
CA ALA A 18 -7.29 -1.13 -8.47
C ALA A 18 -6.81 0.24 -7.98
N ASP A 19 -7.70 1.22 -8.08
CA ASP A 19 -7.54 2.52 -7.44
C ASP A 19 -8.03 2.47 -5.99
N THR A 20 -7.33 3.17 -5.09
CA THR A 20 -7.72 3.28 -3.68
C THR A 20 -7.52 4.70 -3.18
N LYS A 21 -8.36 5.09 -2.22
CA LYS A 21 -8.23 6.36 -1.46
C LYS A 21 -7.81 6.13 -0.01
N ILE A 22 -7.44 4.90 0.36
CA ILE A 22 -7.13 4.51 1.74
C ILE A 22 -5.70 4.89 2.08
N SER A 23 -4.74 4.47 1.26
CA SER A 23 -3.33 4.73 1.52
C SER A 23 -2.54 5.02 0.24
N PHE A 24 -1.41 5.70 0.41
CA PHE A 24 -0.45 5.97 -0.65
C PHE A 24 0.97 5.68 -0.13
N ILE A 25 1.75 4.96 -0.92
CA ILE A 25 3.13 4.60 -0.60
C ILE A 25 4.03 4.98 -1.78
N ASP A 26 5.04 5.80 -1.52
CA ASP A 26 6.13 6.07 -2.46
C ASP A 26 7.45 5.61 -1.82
N GLY A 27 7.90 4.41 -2.22
CA GLY A 27 9.13 3.82 -1.74
C GLY A 27 10.41 4.52 -2.19
N LYS A 28 10.34 5.44 -3.18
CA LYS A 28 11.50 6.25 -3.60
C LYS A 28 11.65 7.50 -2.73
N LYS A 29 10.53 8.09 -2.34
CA LYS A 29 10.49 9.32 -1.52
C LYS A 29 10.33 9.06 -0.02
N VAL A 30 10.24 7.79 0.40
CA VAL A 30 9.98 7.37 1.80
C VAL A 30 8.72 8.04 2.33
N ILE A 31 7.65 8.00 1.53
CA ILE A 31 6.34 8.57 1.88
C ILE A 31 5.37 7.43 2.11
N SER A 32 4.68 7.45 3.25
CA SER A 32 3.53 6.61 3.56
C SER A 32 2.43 7.48 4.14
N ILE A 33 1.25 7.44 3.53
CA ILE A 33 0.11 8.29 3.86
C ILE A 33 -1.12 7.42 4.04
N TYR A 34 -1.86 7.63 5.13
CA TYR A 34 -3.17 7.04 5.39
C TYR A 34 -4.23 8.15 5.40
N ARG A 35 -5.19 8.07 4.48
CA ARG A 35 -6.31 9.04 4.34
C ARG A 35 -5.89 10.52 4.36
N GLY A 36 -4.70 10.81 3.83
CA GLY A 36 -4.14 12.17 3.76
C GLY A 36 -3.15 12.53 4.88
N TYR A 37 -3.04 11.72 5.93
CA TYR A 37 -2.11 11.93 7.05
C TYR A 37 -0.82 11.14 6.87
N ARG A 38 0.32 11.72 7.23
CA ARG A 38 1.60 10.99 7.23
C ARG A 38 1.62 9.94 8.33
N ILE A 39 2.29 8.82 8.08
CA ILE A 39 2.32 7.70 9.04
C ILE A 39 3.02 8.09 10.34
N GLU A 40 4.05 8.95 10.29
CA GLU A 40 4.74 9.47 11.47
C GLU A 40 3.84 10.32 12.36
N ASP A 41 3.01 11.20 11.77
CA ASP A 41 2.08 12.05 12.51
C ASP A 41 1.04 11.19 13.24
N LEU A 42 0.52 10.16 12.57
CA LEU A 42 -0.41 9.21 13.17
C LEU A 42 0.25 8.39 14.29
N ALA A 43 1.51 8.01 14.13
CA ALA A 43 2.24 7.24 15.14
C ALA A 43 2.54 8.08 16.39
N GLU A 44 2.80 9.37 16.25
CA GLU A 44 3.12 10.28 17.36
C GLU A 44 1.86 10.84 18.04
N HIS A 45 0.78 11.04 17.28
CA HIS A 45 -0.38 11.81 17.74
C HIS A 45 -1.70 11.03 17.76
N SER A 46 -1.73 9.75 17.40
CA SER A 46 -2.96 8.96 17.38
C SER A 46 -2.81 7.61 18.07
N SER A 47 -3.94 7.11 18.56
CA SER A 47 -4.09 5.76 19.05
C SER A 47 -4.46 4.80 17.92
N TYR A 48 -4.23 3.50 18.15
CA TYR A 48 -4.64 2.45 17.21
C TYR A 48 -6.13 2.54 16.84
N MET A 49 -7.02 2.80 17.80
CA MET A 49 -8.47 2.88 17.55
C MET A 49 -8.86 4.07 16.67
N GLU A 50 -8.17 5.20 16.79
CA GLU A 50 -8.41 6.36 15.93
C GLU A 50 -7.97 6.07 14.49
N VAL A 51 -6.82 5.40 14.33
CA VAL A 51 -6.33 4.99 13.01
C VAL A 51 -7.25 3.93 12.39
N ASP A 52 -7.72 2.95 13.16
CA ASP A 52 -8.71 1.96 12.69
C ASP A 52 -9.96 2.65 12.15
N LYS A 53 -10.53 3.57 12.93
CA LYS A 53 -11.70 4.35 12.51
C LYS A 53 -11.42 5.19 11.27
N LEU A 54 -10.24 5.82 11.18
CA LEU A 54 -9.82 6.58 9.99
C LEU A 54 -9.79 5.72 8.74
N LEU A 55 -9.35 4.46 8.84
CA LEU A 55 -9.21 3.56 7.69
C LEU A 55 -10.54 2.91 7.26
N LEU A 56 -11.47 2.70 8.19
CA LEU A 56 -12.76 2.06 7.93
C LEU A 56 -13.83 2.98 7.34
N ILE A 57 -13.68 4.31 7.48
CA ILE A 57 -14.58 5.31 6.86
C ILE A 57 -14.26 5.56 5.40
#